data_AF-A0A1G1HPU2-F1
#
_entry.id   AF-A0A1G1HPU2-F1
#
_cell.length_a   1.000
_cell.length_b   1.000
_cell.length_c   1.000
_cell.angle_alpha   90.00
_cell.angle_beta   90.00
_cell.angle_gamma   90.00
#
_symmetry.space_group_name_H-M   'P 1'
#
loop_
_entity.id
_entity.type
_entity.pdbx_description
1 polymer ?
#
loop_
_entity_poly.entity_id
_entity_poly.type
_entity_poly.pdbx_seq_one_letter_code
_entity_poly.pdbx_strand_id
1 'polypeptide(L)' 'MKGLKKLTKRFETLMTATTFAEAGEFETAREILKEEAQPEGKTAKRPSRDYTSDLAVNAASSK' A
#
# COMPACT_ATOMS: atom_id res chain seq x y z
N MET A 1 3.56 -15.79 -19.34
CA MET A 1 3.20 -14.39 -19.69
C MET A 1 2.37 -13.65 -18.61
N LYS A 2 2.51 -13.98 -17.31
CA LYS A 2 1.70 -13.31 -16.25
C LYS A 2 2.20 -11.89 -15.94
N GLY A 3 3.51 -11.65 -16.05
CA GLY A 3 4.11 -10.32 -15.83
C GLY A 3 3.68 -9.29 -16.87
N LEU A 4 3.62 -9.67 -18.16
CA LEU A 4 3.19 -8.78 -19.23
C LEU A 4 1.74 -8.31 -19.07
N LYS A 5 0.85 -9.21 -18.64
CA LYS A 5 -0.55 -8.88 -18.31
C LYS A 5 -0.67 -7.89 -17.16
N LYS A 6 0.21 -7.98 -16.15
CA LYS A 6 0.23 -7.03 -15.03
C LYS A 6 0.78 -5.65 -15.45
N LEU A 7 1.76 -5.64 -16.34
CA LEU A 7 2.34 -4.39 -16.85
C LEU A 7 1.35 -3.63 -17.74
N THR A 8 0.66 -4.34 -18.63
CA THR A 8 -0.38 -3.75 -19.51
C THR A 8 -1.53 -3.17 -18.69
N LYS A 9 -2.04 -3.90 -17.70
CA LYS A 9 -3.07 -3.38 -16.79
C LYS A 9 -2.66 -2.08 -16.08
N ARG A 10 -1.44 -2.06 -15.51
CA ARG A 10 -0.90 -0.84 -14.86
C ARG A 10 -0.78 0.33 -15.82
N PHE A 11 -0.35 0.07 -17.05
CA PHE A 11 -0.25 1.09 -18.08
C PHE A 11 -1.62 1.68 -18.41
N GLU A 12 -2.64 0.84 -18.61
CA GLU A 12 -4.02 1.29 -18.84
C GLU A 12 -4.54 2.15 -17.68
N THR A 13 -4.35 1.72 -16.43
CA THR A 13 -4.73 2.51 -15.25
C THR A 13 -4.04 3.86 -15.21
N LEU A 14 -2.74 3.92 -15.50
CA LEU A 14 -1.99 5.18 -15.53
C LEU A 14 -2.54 6.12 -16.61
N MET A 15 -2.76 5.63 -17.83
CA MET A 15 -3.31 6.44 -18.91
C MET A 15 -4.70 6.98 -18.57
N THR A 16 -5.56 6.17 -17.96
CA THR A 16 -6.88 6.63 -17.49
C THR A 16 -6.75 7.72 -16.43
N ALA A 17 -5.92 7.51 -15.40
CA ALA A 17 -5.68 8.52 -14.36
C ALA A 17 -5.12 9.83 -14.94
N THR A 18 -4.22 9.75 -15.93
CA THR A 18 -3.68 10.92 -16.63
C THR A 18 -4.78 11.71 -17.33
N THR A 19 -5.70 11.06 -18.05
CA THR A 19 -6.82 11.74 -18.72
C THR A 19 -7.66 12.55 -17.73
N PHE A 20 -7.99 12.00 -16.57
CA PHE A 20 -8.73 12.72 -15.53
C PHE A 20 -7.93 13.87 -14.93
N ALA A 21 -6.63 13.67 -14.70
CA ALA A 21 -5.75 14.74 -14.21
C ALA A 21 -5.65 15.90 -15.22
N GLU A 22 -5.58 15.60 -16.53
CA GLU A 22 -5.58 16.60 -17.60
C GLU A 22 -6.90 17.36 -17.70
N ALA A 23 -8.02 16.71 -17.38
CA ALA A 23 -9.34 17.35 -17.27
C ALA A 23 -9.51 18.19 -15.98
N GLY A 24 -8.53 18.18 -15.07
CA GLY A 24 -8.59 18.86 -13.77
C GLY A 24 -9.31 18.06 -12.67
N GLU A 25 -9.69 16.81 -12.95
CA GLU A 25 -10.32 15.90 -12.00
C GLU A 25 -9.28 15.15 -11.16
N PHE A 26 -8.54 15.88 -10.32
CA PHE A 26 -7.43 15.33 -9.55
C PHE A 26 -7.85 14.26 -8.52
N GLU A 27 -9.03 14.42 -7.92
CA GLU A 27 -9.56 13.46 -6.95
C GLU A 27 -9.86 12.11 -7.64
N THR A 28 -10.53 12.14 -8.80
CA THR A 28 -10.82 10.97 -9.64
C THR A 28 -9.53 10.28 -10.07
N ALA A 29 -8.55 11.04 -10.58
CA ALA A 29 -7.24 10.50 -10.95
C ALA A 29 -6.55 9.80 -9.76
N ARG A 30 -6.65 10.38 -8.56
CA ARG A 30 -6.04 9.82 -7.35
C ARG A 30 -6.75 8.56 -6.87
N GLU A 31 -8.07 8.47 -7.03
CA GLU A 31 -8.85 7.27 -6.70
C GLU A 31 -8.49 6.09 -7.61
N ILE A 32 -8.41 6.33 -8.93
CA ILE A 32 -8.00 5.33 -9.92
C ILE A 32 -6.64 4.71 -9.57
N LEU A 33 -5.68 5.52 -9.11
CA LEU A 33 -4.36 5.03 -8.70
C LEU A 33 -4.37 4.25 -7.38
N LYS A 34 -5.32 4.52 -6.48
CA LYS A 34 -5.45 3.82 -5.19
C LYS A 34 -6.10 2.44 -5.33
N GLU A 35 -7.05 2.28 -6.24
CA GLU A 35 -7.72 0.99 -6.48
C GLU A 35 -6.72 -0.09 -6.92
N GLU A 36 -5.70 0.26 -7.71
CA GLU A 36 -4.64 -0.70 -8.08
C GLU A 36 -3.60 -0.96 -6.96
N ALA A 37 -3.47 -0.06 -5.99
CA ALA A 37 -2.56 -0.22 -4.86
C ALA A 37 -3.11 -1.20 -3.80
N GLN A 38 -4.42 -1.44 -3.80
CA GLN A 38 -5.06 -2.46 -2.97
C GLN A 38 -5.16 -3.76 -3.78
N PRO A 39 -4.25 -4.72 -3.59
CA PRO A 39 -4.54 -6.07 -4.03
C PRO A 39 -5.79 -6.52 -3.28
N GLU A 40 -6.88 -6.76 -3.99
CA GLU A 40 -8.04 -7.45 -3.47
C GLU A 40 -7.56 -8.68 -2.67
N GLY A 41 -7.70 -8.64 -1.34
CA GLY A 41 -7.41 -9.78 -0.48
C GLY A 41 -6.19 -9.72 0.46
N LYS A 42 -5.62 -8.57 0.80
CA LYS A 42 -4.75 -8.50 2.01
C LYS A 42 -5.08 -7.29 2.87
N THR A 43 -5.86 -7.53 3.92
CA THR A 43 -5.82 -6.75 5.16
C THR A 43 -4.37 -6.77 5.68
N ALA A 44 -3.54 -5.83 5.22
CA ALA A 44 -2.25 -5.58 5.81
C ALA A 44 -2.50 -5.00 7.21
N LYS A 45 -2.74 -5.88 8.19
CA LYS A 45 -2.53 -5.55 9.60
C LYS A 45 -1.10 -5.06 9.70
N ARG A 46 -0.93 -3.74 9.82
CA ARG A 46 0.33 -3.14 10.26
C ARG A 46 0.74 -3.92 11.52
N PRO A 47 1.93 -4.55 11.59
CA PRO A 47 2.34 -5.12 12.85
C PRO A 47 2.43 -3.98 13.86
N SER A 48 1.56 -4.01 14.87
CA SER A 48 1.70 -3.17 16.05
C SER A 48 3.08 -3.50 16.61
N ARG A 49 4.01 -2.56 16.50
CA ARG A 49 5.30 -2.63 17.18
C ARG A 49 5.01 -2.32 18.65
N ASP A 50 4.62 -3.32 19.39
CA ASP A 50 4.47 -3.21 20.84
C ASP A 50 5.90 -3.25 21.43
N TYR A 51 6.44 -2.08 21.74
CA TYR A 51 7.80 -1.86 22.27
C TYR A 51 8.02 -2.36 23.71
N THR A 52 7.13 -3.20 24.24
CA THR A 52 7.08 -3.56 25.67
C THR A 52 7.75 -4.88 26.02
N SER A 53 8.47 -5.53 25.10
CA SER A 53 9.08 -6.85 25.34
C SER A 53 10.48 -6.78 25.96
N ASP A 54 11.24 -5.71 25.74
CA ASP A 54 12.67 -5.68 26.10
C ASP A 54 12.98 -5.10 27.49
N LEU A 55 12.03 -4.44 28.16
CA LEU A 55 12.27 -3.90 29.52
C LEU A 55 12.15 -4.94 30.64
N ALA A 56 11.56 -6.12 30.39
CA ALA A 56 11.29 -7.10 31.44
C ALA A 56 12.49 -8.00 31.78
N VAL A 57 13.52 -8.05 30.95
CA VAL A 57 14.60 -9.06 31.07
C VAL A 57 15.70 -8.65 32.06
N ASN A 58 15.87 -7.36 32.36
CA ASN A 58 17.01 -6.88 33.17
C ASN A 58 16.69 -6.55 34.64
N ALA A 59 15.45 -6.68 35.11
CA ALA A 59 15.11 -6.39 36.51
C ALA A 59 15.32 -7.57 37.47
N ALA A 60 15.61 -8.77 36.96
CA ALA A 60 15.76 -10.00 37.77
C ALA A 60 17.22 -10.36 38.11
N SER A 61 18.19 -9.51 37.78
CA SER A 61 19.60 -9.76 38.10
C SER A 61 20.24 -8.55 38.76
N SER A 62 19.88 -8.28 40.01
CA SER A 62 20.71 -7.49 40.90
C SER A 62 20.44 -7.86 42.36
N LYS A 63 21.30 -8.77 42.86
CA LYS A 63 21.70 -9.02 44.25
C LYS A 63 20.65 -9.35 45.30
#